data_AF-A0A091SYP1-F1
#
_entry.id   AF-A0A091SYP1-F1
#
_cell.length_a   1.000
_cell.length_b   1.000
_cell.length_c   1.000
_cell.angle_alpha   90.00
_cell.angle_beta   90.00
_cell.angle_gamma   90.00
#
_symmetry.space_group_name_H-M   'P 1'
#
loop_
_entity.id
_entity.type
_entity.pdbx_description
1 polymer ?
#
loop_
_entity_poly.entity_id
_entity_poly.type
_entity_poly.pdbx_seq_one_letter_code
_entity_poly.pdbx_strand_id
1 'polypeptide(L)'
;PPQYRVELFNTVANADGVTKNPDILEGNTVRSFLDKTHGEKMRFLFALSSVAKNEKILTAELHLFRLWPRATDGPKRHHFCQVSIYQVLEKSEPDAPGGKKLLAARLVSLQGSGWEVFAVTQAVRDWTEDESSNQGLLVTVQGMGGSLLDPPLLQFASSRDHHESKKPMLVLFTDDGRRGASLPMASFPVPKLTGLRSTRSLDRLQPCQRHPLSVDFEEIGWSGWIISPRGYNAYHCKGSCPFPLGENMRPTNHATVQSIINALKLSEGVSSPCCVPDKLYSINLLYFDDDENVVLKQYDDMVAGSCGCH
;
A
#
# COMPACT_ATOMS: atom_id res chain seq x y z
N PRO A 1 -5.50 -8.79 10.13
CA PRO A 1 -5.01 -8.63 8.73
C PRO A 1 -4.57 -9.99 8.16
N PRO A 2 -4.66 -10.23 6.85
CA PRO A 2 -4.13 -11.45 6.21
C PRO A 2 -2.61 -11.58 6.42
N GLN A 3 -2.09 -12.80 6.63
CA GLN A 3 -0.66 -13.05 6.91
C GLN A 3 0.26 -12.51 5.82
N TYR A 4 -0.10 -12.73 4.54
CA TYR A 4 0.63 -12.20 3.38
C TYR A 4 0.86 -10.68 3.43
N ARG A 5 -0.08 -9.91 4.02
CA ARG A 5 0.05 -8.44 4.13
C ARG A 5 1.12 -8.02 5.13
N VAL A 6 1.24 -8.78 6.22
CA VAL A 6 2.27 -8.57 7.23
C VAL A 6 3.64 -8.98 6.69
N GLU A 7 3.70 -10.07 5.92
CA GLU A 7 4.92 -10.49 5.22
C GLU A 7 5.36 -9.47 4.18
N LEU A 8 4.44 -8.93 3.37
CA LEU A 8 4.73 -7.88 2.40
C LEU A 8 5.26 -6.62 3.10
N PHE A 9 4.61 -6.19 4.20
CA PHE A 9 5.09 -5.07 5.02
C PHE A 9 6.52 -5.31 5.54
N ASN A 10 6.79 -6.48 6.14
CA ASN A 10 8.11 -6.82 6.68
C ASN A 10 9.21 -6.92 5.61
N THR A 11 8.82 -7.19 4.37
CA THR A 11 9.73 -7.21 3.21
C THR A 11 10.13 -5.81 2.78
N VAL A 12 9.18 -4.86 2.78
CA VAL A 12 9.41 -3.49 2.26
C VAL A 12 9.89 -2.51 3.33
N ALA A 13 9.62 -2.79 4.61
CA ALA A 13 9.89 -1.89 5.73
C ALA A 13 10.65 -2.55 6.88
N ASN A 14 11.29 -1.73 7.73
CA ASN A 14 11.84 -2.17 9.01
C ASN A 14 10.78 -2.10 10.14
N ALA A 15 11.17 -2.41 11.37
CA ALA A 15 10.27 -2.40 12.53
C ALA A 15 9.65 -1.01 12.81
N ASP A 16 10.37 0.06 12.47
CA ASP A 16 9.92 1.45 12.60
C ASP A 16 9.15 1.93 11.35
N GLY A 17 8.86 1.02 10.40
CA GLY A 17 8.17 1.34 9.15
C GLY A 17 9.05 1.99 8.07
N VAL A 18 10.31 2.35 8.33
CA VAL A 18 11.20 2.97 7.34
C VAL A 18 11.43 2.04 6.16
N THR A 19 11.27 2.58 4.94
CA THR A 19 11.44 1.83 3.69
C THR A 19 12.86 1.29 3.57
N LYS A 20 13.01 -0.02 3.41
CA LYS A 20 14.30 -0.69 3.19
C LYS A 20 14.73 -0.66 1.72
N ASN A 21 13.77 -0.91 0.84
CA ASN A 21 14.01 -0.98 -0.59
C ASN A 21 12.79 -0.39 -1.34
N PRO A 22 12.93 0.81 -1.95
CA PRO A 22 11.82 1.50 -2.60
C PRO A 22 11.37 0.82 -3.90
N ASP A 23 12.18 -0.09 -4.47
CA ASP A 23 11.91 -0.69 -5.78
C ASP A 23 11.15 -2.02 -5.69
N ILE A 24 10.88 -2.54 -4.48
CA ILE A 24 10.15 -3.81 -4.29
C ILE A 24 8.67 -3.68 -4.63
N LEU A 25 8.07 -2.49 -4.39
CA LEU A 25 6.66 -2.26 -4.67
C LEU A 25 6.48 -1.63 -6.05
N GLU A 26 5.67 -2.29 -6.88
CA GLU A 26 5.12 -1.68 -8.08
C GLU A 26 4.10 -0.61 -7.65
N GLY A 27 4.54 0.63 -7.45
CA GLY A 27 3.69 1.75 -7.00
C GLY A 27 3.97 2.20 -5.58
N ASN A 28 3.03 2.90 -4.96
CA ASN A 28 3.18 3.40 -3.59
C ASN A 28 2.04 2.96 -2.66
N THR A 29 0.99 2.32 -3.19
CA THR A 29 -0.14 1.86 -2.41
C THR A 29 -0.55 0.45 -2.86
N VAL A 30 -0.74 -0.45 -1.88
CA VAL A 30 -1.27 -1.80 -2.09
C VAL A 30 -2.55 -1.95 -1.28
N ARG A 31 -3.66 -2.26 -1.94
CA ARG A 31 -4.98 -2.48 -1.31
C ARG A 31 -5.41 -3.93 -1.45
N SER A 32 -6.09 -4.45 -0.44
CA SER A 32 -6.67 -5.79 -0.47
C SER A 32 -8.15 -5.70 -0.19
N PHE A 33 -8.95 -6.07 -1.18
CA PHE A 33 -10.40 -6.11 -1.11
C PHE A 33 -10.86 -7.55 -0.88
N LEU A 34 -11.70 -7.77 0.12
CA LEU A 34 -12.34 -9.06 0.34
C LEU A 34 -13.61 -9.16 -0.52
N ASP A 35 -13.93 -10.36 -0.96
CA ASP A 35 -15.16 -10.61 -1.72
C ASP A 35 -16.40 -10.35 -0.83
N LYS A 36 -17.32 -9.53 -1.35
CA LYS A 36 -18.57 -9.17 -0.66
C LYS A 36 -19.77 -10.03 -1.09
N THR A 37 -19.60 -10.96 -2.03
CA THR A 37 -20.71 -11.80 -2.50
C THR A 37 -21.04 -12.92 -1.51
N HIS A 38 -22.32 -13.07 -1.20
CA HIS A 38 -22.84 -14.14 -0.33
C HIS A 38 -23.53 -15.27 -1.11
N GLY A 39 -23.65 -15.16 -2.44
CA GLY A 39 -24.71 -15.85 -3.21
C GLY A 39 -24.28 -16.94 -4.20
N GLU A 40 -23.14 -16.82 -4.89
CA GLU A 40 -22.82 -17.71 -6.02
C GLU A 40 -21.42 -18.32 -5.89
N LYS A 41 -21.34 -19.66 -5.93
CA LYS A 41 -20.04 -20.36 -5.96
C LYS A 41 -19.27 -19.91 -7.20
N MET A 42 -18.01 -19.50 -7.01
CA MET A 42 -17.06 -19.14 -8.08
C MET A 42 -17.38 -17.83 -8.85
N ARG A 43 -18.28 -17.00 -8.33
CA ARG A 43 -18.40 -15.60 -8.76
C ARG A 43 -17.96 -14.69 -7.62
N PHE A 44 -17.14 -13.69 -7.93
CA PHE A 44 -16.55 -12.79 -6.94
C PHE A 44 -16.79 -11.34 -7.34
N LEU A 45 -17.20 -10.52 -6.39
CA LEU A 45 -17.44 -9.08 -6.60
C LEU A 45 -16.68 -8.29 -5.54
N PHE A 46 -15.93 -7.30 -6.00
CA PHE A 46 -15.11 -6.45 -5.16
C PHE A 46 -15.57 -5.00 -5.30
N ALA A 47 -15.78 -4.33 -4.17
CA ALA A 47 -16.10 -2.91 -4.14
C ALA A 47 -14.79 -2.11 -4.11
N LEU A 48 -14.56 -1.30 -5.15
CA LEU A 48 -13.34 -0.50 -5.30
C LEU A 48 -13.53 0.96 -4.88
N SER A 49 -14.47 1.23 -3.97
CA SER A 49 -14.85 2.57 -3.51
C SER A 49 -13.68 3.39 -2.94
N SER A 50 -12.69 2.72 -2.33
CA SER A 50 -11.52 3.39 -1.74
C SER A 50 -10.36 3.67 -2.71
N VAL A 51 -10.52 3.33 -3.99
CA VAL A 51 -9.57 3.66 -5.06
C VAL A 51 -9.93 5.02 -5.65
N ALA A 52 -9.07 6.03 -5.47
CA ALA A 52 -9.37 7.36 -6.01
C ALA A 52 -9.21 7.39 -7.54
N LYS A 53 -10.04 8.18 -8.23
CA LYS A 53 -10.09 8.26 -9.71
C LYS A 53 -8.78 8.72 -10.36
N ASN A 54 -7.92 9.42 -9.62
CA ASN A 54 -6.63 9.90 -10.09
C ASN A 54 -5.50 8.90 -9.84
N GLU A 55 -5.77 7.77 -9.19
CA GLU A 55 -4.77 6.74 -8.95
C GLU A 55 -4.59 5.87 -10.20
N LYS A 56 -3.32 5.65 -10.56
CA LYS A 56 -2.98 4.80 -11.67
C LYS A 56 -2.98 3.34 -11.23
N ILE A 57 -3.78 2.52 -11.90
CA ILE A 57 -3.78 1.07 -11.70
C ILE A 57 -2.57 0.43 -12.39
N LEU A 58 -1.61 -0.04 -11.60
CA LEU A 58 -0.41 -0.69 -12.11
C LEU A 58 -0.70 -2.17 -12.38
N THR A 59 -1.03 -2.92 -11.33
CA THR A 59 -1.32 -4.35 -11.40
C THR A 59 -2.47 -4.72 -10.47
N ALA A 60 -3.27 -5.71 -10.88
CA ALA A 60 -4.31 -6.28 -10.05
C ALA A 60 -4.30 -7.80 -10.12
N GLU A 61 -4.44 -8.44 -8.96
CA GLU A 61 -4.30 -9.87 -8.79
C GLU A 61 -5.48 -10.44 -8.01
N LEU A 62 -6.11 -11.47 -8.56
CA LEU A 62 -7.10 -12.27 -7.87
C LEU A 62 -6.39 -13.43 -7.15
N HIS A 63 -6.51 -13.45 -5.83
CA HIS A 63 -5.91 -14.46 -4.96
C HIS A 63 -7.02 -15.42 -4.51
N LEU A 64 -6.90 -16.70 -4.88
CA LEU A 64 -7.86 -17.74 -4.54
C LEU A 64 -7.17 -18.85 -3.74
N PHE A 65 -7.74 -19.21 -2.59
CA PHE A 65 -7.21 -20.31 -1.79
C PHE A 65 -7.80 -21.65 -2.26
N ARG A 66 -6.96 -22.48 -2.87
CA ARG A 66 -7.30 -23.85 -3.27
C ARG A 66 -7.47 -24.73 -2.03
N LEU A 67 -8.64 -25.35 -1.92
CA LEU A 67 -8.96 -26.30 -0.85
C LEU A 67 -8.39 -27.68 -1.15
N TRP A 68 -8.19 -28.48 -0.10
CA TRP A 68 -7.82 -29.88 -0.25
C TRP A 68 -8.90 -30.63 -1.03
N PRO A 69 -8.51 -31.58 -1.89
CA PRO A 69 -9.45 -32.47 -2.55
C PRO A 69 -10.28 -33.19 -1.49
N ARG A 70 -11.62 -33.11 -1.59
CA ARG A 70 -12.47 -34.03 -0.83
C ARG A 70 -12.19 -35.43 -1.38
N ALA A 71 -11.89 -36.39 -0.50
CA ALA A 71 -11.49 -37.73 -0.88
C ALA A 71 -12.49 -38.35 -1.88
N THR A 72 -12.14 -38.37 -3.17
CA THR A 72 -12.88 -39.10 -4.19
C THR A 72 -12.28 -40.49 -4.28
N ASP A 73 -13.02 -41.47 -3.80
CA ASP A 73 -12.73 -42.89 -3.98
C ASP A 73 -12.95 -43.22 -5.47
N GLY A 74 -11.88 -43.20 -6.27
CA GLY A 74 -11.98 -43.39 -7.71
C GLY A 74 -10.63 -43.30 -8.45
N PRO A 75 -10.52 -43.91 -9.64
CA PRO A 75 -9.27 -43.97 -10.38
C PRO A 75 -8.80 -42.57 -10.80
N LYS A 76 -7.64 -42.15 -10.29
CA LYS A 76 -6.97 -40.88 -10.61
C LYS A 76 -6.64 -40.80 -12.11
N ARG A 77 -7.54 -40.23 -12.92
CA ARG A 77 -7.27 -39.99 -14.35
C ARG A 77 -6.82 -38.57 -14.68
N HIS A 78 -7.00 -37.62 -13.78
CA HIS A 78 -6.65 -36.22 -14.01
C HIS A 78 -5.70 -35.72 -12.93
N HIS A 79 -4.51 -35.26 -13.35
CA HIS A 79 -3.51 -34.65 -12.46
C HIS A 79 -3.63 -33.12 -12.43
N PHE A 80 -4.20 -32.54 -13.49
CA PHE A 80 -4.33 -31.10 -13.70
C PHE A 80 -5.74 -30.78 -14.19
N CYS A 81 -6.17 -29.56 -13.92
CA CYS A 81 -7.36 -28.95 -14.48
C CYS A 81 -7.02 -27.56 -15.01
N GLN A 82 -7.79 -27.07 -15.97
CA GLN A 82 -7.66 -25.70 -16.43
C GLN A 82 -8.58 -24.79 -15.61
N VAL A 83 -7.98 -23.80 -14.95
CA VAL A 83 -8.71 -22.73 -14.27
C VAL A 83 -8.67 -21.50 -15.16
N SER A 84 -9.85 -20.98 -15.48
CA SER A 84 -10.01 -19.79 -16.33
C SER A 84 -10.79 -18.72 -15.58
N ILE A 85 -10.28 -17.50 -15.61
CA ILE A 85 -10.86 -16.31 -14.99
C ILE A 85 -11.45 -15.43 -16.08
N TYR A 86 -12.71 -15.06 -15.91
CA TYR A 86 -13.44 -14.20 -16.83
C TYR A 86 -13.93 -12.94 -16.14
N GLN A 87 -13.89 -11.82 -16.85
CA GLN A 87 -14.66 -10.62 -16.55
C GLN A 87 -16.09 -10.82 -17.06
N VAL A 88 -17.08 -10.66 -16.18
CA VAL A 88 -18.49 -10.69 -16.59
C VAL A 88 -18.82 -9.34 -17.23
N LEU A 89 -19.43 -9.35 -18.41
CA LEU A 89 -19.87 -8.15 -19.11
C LEU A 89 -21.40 -8.03 -19.08
N GLU A 90 -22.10 -9.16 -19.15
CA GLU A 90 -23.57 -9.23 -19.08
C GLU A 90 -24.01 -10.20 -17.98
N LYS A 91 -24.74 -9.69 -16.98
CA LYS A 91 -25.21 -10.50 -15.83
C LYS A 91 -26.32 -11.50 -16.20
N SER A 92 -27.20 -11.13 -17.13
CA SER A 92 -28.36 -11.92 -17.55
C SER A 92 -27.94 -13.20 -18.29
N GLU A 93 -26.98 -13.09 -19.20
CA GLU A 93 -26.53 -14.20 -20.05
C GLU A 93 -25.00 -14.27 -20.15
N PRO A 94 -24.29 -14.64 -19.08
CA PRO A 94 -22.82 -14.65 -19.07
C PRO A 94 -22.20 -15.68 -20.03
N ASP A 95 -22.97 -16.69 -20.44
CA ASP A 95 -22.53 -17.70 -21.41
C ASP A 95 -22.88 -17.34 -22.87
N ALA A 96 -23.60 -16.24 -23.11
CA ALA A 96 -23.86 -15.74 -24.45
C ALA A 96 -22.55 -15.25 -25.13
N PRO A 97 -22.50 -15.22 -26.47
CA PRO A 97 -21.36 -14.66 -27.19
C PRO A 97 -21.14 -13.19 -26.79
N GLY A 98 -20.01 -12.91 -26.13
CA GLY A 98 -19.70 -11.56 -25.62
C GLY A 98 -20.19 -11.26 -24.21
N GLY A 99 -20.93 -12.17 -23.54
CA GLY A 99 -21.37 -11.98 -22.15
C GLY A 99 -20.24 -12.06 -21.11
N LYS A 100 -19.08 -12.60 -21.50
CA LYS A 100 -17.86 -12.68 -20.68
C LYS A 100 -16.58 -12.54 -21.51
N LYS A 101 -15.53 -12.00 -20.89
CA LYS A 101 -14.20 -11.79 -21.48
C LYS A 101 -13.15 -12.57 -20.68
N LEU A 102 -12.36 -13.40 -21.35
CA LEU A 102 -11.29 -14.18 -20.70
C LEU A 102 -10.15 -13.24 -20.29
N LEU A 103 -9.73 -13.31 -19.01
CA LEU A 103 -8.62 -12.54 -18.47
C LEU A 103 -7.36 -13.39 -18.32
N ALA A 104 -7.50 -14.59 -17.76
CA ALA A 104 -6.39 -15.49 -17.50
C ALA A 104 -6.85 -16.94 -17.57
N ALA A 105 -5.99 -17.84 -18.03
CA ALA A 105 -6.21 -19.28 -17.98
C ALA A 105 -4.90 -19.99 -17.62
N ARG A 106 -4.95 -20.96 -16.71
CA ARG A 106 -3.77 -21.71 -16.26
C ARG A 106 -4.11 -23.15 -15.90
N LEU A 107 -3.16 -24.05 -16.14
CA LEU A 107 -3.22 -25.42 -15.64
C LEU A 107 -2.81 -25.45 -14.16
N VAL A 108 -3.72 -25.92 -13.32
CA VAL A 108 -3.54 -26.02 -11.86
C VAL A 108 -3.55 -27.49 -11.46
N SER A 109 -2.59 -27.87 -10.62
CA SER A 109 -2.52 -29.23 -10.07
C SER A 109 -3.74 -29.50 -9.20
N LEU A 110 -4.26 -30.72 -9.29
CA LEU A 110 -5.32 -31.18 -8.38
C LEU A 110 -4.76 -31.70 -7.04
N GLN A 111 -3.43 -31.74 -6.89
CA GLN A 111 -2.77 -32.22 -5.68
C GLN A 111 -2.37 -31.07 -4.75
N GLY A 112 -2.76 -31.18 -3.48
CA GLY A 112 -2.42 -30.23 -2.42
C GLY A 112 -3.43 -29.11 -2.23
N SER A 113 -3.10 -28.18 -1.33
CA SER A 113 -3.82 -26.92 -1.09
C SER A 113 -2.84 -25.76 -1.19
N GLY A 114 -3.32 -24.53 -1.35
CA GLY A 114 -2.45 -23.35 -1.44
C GLY A 114 -3.10 -22.18 -2.17
N TRP A 115 -2.39 -21.05 -2.21
CA TRP A 115 -2.83 -19.86 -2.93
C TRP A 115 -2.53 -19.99 -4.41
N GLU A 116 -3.53 -19.65 -5.23
CA GLU A 116 -3.39 -19.47 -6.66
C GLU A 116 -3.66 -18.00 -7.00
N VAL A 117 -2.75 -17.39 -7.76
CA VAL A 117 -2.80 -15.97 -8.12
C VAL A 117 -3.03 -15.82 -9.61
N PHE A 118 -3.98 -14.96 -9.98
CA PHE A 118 -4.34 -14.69 -11.38
C PHE A 118 -4.33 -13.19 -11.66
N ALA A 119 -3.65 -12.78 -12.73
CA ALA A 119 -3.64 -11.39 -13.17
C ALA A 119 -5.02 -11.00 -13.74
N VAL A 120 -5.59 -9.92 -13.21
CA VAL A 120 -6.92 -9.39 -13.60
C VAL A 120 -6.89 -7.87 -13.83
N THR A 121 -5.69 -7.31 -14.02
CA THR A 121 -5.43 -5.88 -14.19
C THR A 121 -6.37 -5.20 -15.18
N GLN A 122 -6.65 -5.84 -16.33
CA GLN A 122 -7.50 -5.22 -17.34
C GLN A 122 -8.94 -5.03 -16.88
N ALA A 123 -9.52 -6.00 -16.17
CA ALA A 123 -10.88 -5.87 -15.67
C ALA A 123 -10.98 -4.74 -14.64
N VAL A 124 -9.98 -4.61 -13.76
CA VAL A 124 -9.96 -3.54 -12.76
C VAL A 124 -9.82 -2.17 -13.42
N ARG A 125 -9.00 -2.04 -14.48
CA ARG A 125 -8.90 -0.78 -15.26
C ARG A 125 -10.26 -0.40 -15.84
N ASP A 126 -10.93 -1.34 -16.49
CA ASP A 126 -12.28 -1.12 -17.05
C ASP A 126 -13.26 -0.64 -15.94
N TRP A 127 -13.22 -1.27 -14.75
CA TRP A 127 -14.08 -0.89 -13.61
C TRP A 127 -13.76 0.48 -13.00
N THR A 128 -12.50 0.91 -13.05
CA THR A 128 -12.10 2.23 -12.56
C THR A 128 -12.44 3.36 -13.53
N GLU A 129 -12.52 3.05 -14.83
CA GLU A 129 -12.98 3.99 -15.85
C GLU A 129 -14.52 4.14 -15.82
N ASP A 130 -15.22 3.03 -15.66
CA ASP A 130 -16.67 2.98 -15.53
C ASP A 130 -17.08 2.00 -14.43
N GLU A 131 -17.52 2.54 -13.28
CA GLU A 131 -17.96 1.75 -12.12
C GLU A 131 -19.14 0.82 -12.46
N SER A 132 -19.98 1.19 -13.44
CA SER A 132 -21.13 0.38 -13.86
C SER A 132 -20.72 -0.88 -14.64
N SER A 133 -19.48 -0.93 -15.14
CA SER A 133 -18.91 -2.11 -15.80
C SER A 133 -18.52 -3.22 -14.81
N ASN A 134 -18.50 -2.93 -13.50
CA ASN A 134 -18.16 -3.91 -12.47
C ASN A 134 -19.30 -4.91 -12.22
N GLN A 135 -19.33 -5.97 -13.04
CA GLN A 135 -20.26 -7.09 -12.88
C GLN A 135 -19.62 -8.30 -12.17
N GLY A 136 -18.35 -8.19 -11.77
CA GLY A 136 -17.60 -9.21 -11.05
C GLY A 136 -16.78 -10.14 -11.95
N LEU A 137 -16.11 -11.09 -11.30
CA LEU A 137 -15.27 -12.11 -11.92
C LEU A 137 -15.94 -13.48 -11.81
N LEU A 138 -15.88 -14.25 -12.89
CA LEU A 138 -16.32 -15.64 -12.95
C LEU A 138 -15.11 -16.55 -13.05
N VAL A 139 -15.03 -17.53 -12.17
CA VAL A 139 -13.99 -18.56 -12.19
C VAL A 139 -14.58 -19.87 -12.65
N THR A 140 -14.00 -20.47 -13.68
CA THR A 140 -14.42 -21.78 -14.19
C THR A 140 -13.30 -22.78 -14.07
N VAL A 141 -13.65 -24.03 -13.80
CA VAL A 141 -12.72 -25.16 -13.74
C VAL A 141 -13.15 -26.17 -14.79
N GLN A 142 -12.24 -26.51 -15.70
CA GLN A 142 -12.48 -27.49 -16.76
C GLN A 142 -11.47 -28.62 -16.67
N GLY A 143 -11.93 -29.86 -16.93
CA GLY A 143 -11.04 -31.00 -17.08
C GLY A 143 -10.25 -30.92 -18.40
N MET A 144 -9.20 -31.73 -18.53
CA MET A 144 -8.37 -31.79 -19.76
C MET A 144 -9.15 -32.23 -21.03
N GLY A 145 -10.33 -32.82 -20.86
CA GLY A 145 -11.24 -33.19 -21.96
C GLY A 145 -12.26 -32.11 -22.34
N GLY A 146 -12.16 -30.90 -21.79
CA GLY A 146 -13.09 -29.79 -22.05
C GLY A 146 -14.49 -29.92 -21.42
N SER A 147 -14.78 -31.03 -20.76
CA SER A 147 -16.02 -31.21 -20.01
C SER A 147 -16.00 -30.44 -18.68
N LEU A 148 -17.13 -29.79 -18.37
CA LEU A 148 -17.43 -29.30 -17.03
C LEU A 148 -17.65 -30.54 -16.15
N LEU A 149 -16.81 -30.73 -15.13
CA LEU A 149 -16.89 -31.92 -14.27
C LEU A 149 -17.75 -31.61 -13.06
N ASP A 150 -18.79 -32.44 -12.85
CA ASP A 150 -19.65 -32.42 -11.66
C ASP A 150 -19.52 -33.77 -10.92
N PRO A 151 -19.02 -33.81 -9.67
CA PRO A 151 -18.60 -32.68 -8.85
C PRO A 151 -17.28 -32.03 -9.31
N PRO A 152 -17.08 -30.73 -9.00
CA PRO A 152 -15.86 -30.02 -9.38
C PRO A 152 -14.65 -30.64 -8.67
N LEU A 153 -13.66 -31.08 -9.47
CA LEU A 153 -12.40 -31.69 -8.97
C LEU A 153 -11.59 -30.72 -8.11
N LEU A 154 -11.75 -29.42 -8.34
CA LEU A 154 -11.06 -28.35 -7.64
C LEU A 154 -12.07 -27.40 -7.02
N GLN A 155 -11.89 -27.09 -5.74
CA GLN A 155 -12.69 -26.08 -5.04
C GLN A 155 -11.78 -24.99 -4.48
N PHE A 156 -12.24 -23.75 -4.59
CA PHE A 156 -11.63 -22.62 -3.90
C PHE A 156 -12.46 -22.28 -2.67
N ALA A 157 -11.80 -21.73 -1.66
CA ALA A 157 -12.45 -21.20 -0.49
C ALA A 157 -13.48 -20.12 -0.90
N SER A 158 -14.66 -20.18 -0.28
CA SER A 158 -15.72 -19.20 -0.42
C SER A 158 -15.72 -18.25 0.77
N SER A 159 -16.24 -17.03 0.56
CA SER A 159 -16.40 -16.03 1.61
C SER A 159 -17.38 -16.42 2.72
N ARG A 160 -18.28 -17.39 2.46
CA ARG A 160 -19.30 -17.88 3.39
C ARG A 160 -18.81 -19.00 4.31
N ASP A 161 -18.06 -19.96 3.75
CA ASP A 161 -17.85 -21.26 4.40
C ASP A 161 -16.46 -21.39 5.04
N HIS A 162 -15.62 -20.36 4.94
CA HIS A 162 -14.21 -20.42 5.32
C HIS A 162 -13.78 -19.22 6.16
N HIS A 163 -12.80 -19.48 7.02
CA HIS A 163 -12.15 -18.47 7.88
C HIS A 163 -11.58 -17.31 7.05
N GLU A 164 -11.58 -16.09 7.60
CA GLU A 164 -11.09 -14.85 6.96
C GLU A 164 -9.73 -15.01 6.27
N SER A 165 -8.83 -15.81 6.86
CA SER A 165 -7.48 -16.05 6.31
C SER A 165 -7.43 -16.86 5.01
N LYS A 166 -8.55 -17.41 4.54
CA LYS A 166 -8.64 -18.17 3.29
C LYS A 166 -9.61 -17.55 2.29
N LYS A 167 -10.23 -16.42 2.62
CA LYS A 167 -11.22 -15.79 1.74
C LYS A 167 -10.57 -15.31 0.44
N PRO A 168 -11.28 -15.41 -0.70
CA PRO A 168 -10.88 -14.78 -1.94
C PRO A 168 -10.63 -13.28 -1.73
N MET A 169 -9.54 -12.79 -2.30
CA MET A 169 -9.21 -11.37 -2.23
C MET A 169 -8.68 -10.86 -3.56
N LEU A 170 -9.01 -9.60 -3.84
CA LEU A 170 -8.43 -8.84 -4.92
C LEU A 170 -7.33 -7.94 -4.35
N VAL A 171 -6.10 -8.13 -4.80
CA VAL A 171 -4.95 -7.31 -4.43
C VAL A 171 -4.67 -6.33 -5.56
N LEU A 172 -4.59 -5.04 -5.22
CA LEU A 172 -4.41 -3.96 -6.17
C LEU A 172 -3.15 -3.17 -5.83
N PHE A 173 -2.31 -2.96 -6.82
CA PHE A 173 -1.13 -2.12 -6.75
C PHE A 173 -1.38 -0.84 -7.54
N THR A 174 -1.29 0.30 -6.87
CA THR A 174 -1.59 1.61 -7.43
C THR A 174 -0.49 2.62 -7.16
N ASP A 175 -0.45 3.65 -8.00
CA ASP A 175 0.36 4.84 -7.79
C ASP A 175 -0.54 6.07 -7.83
N ASP A 176 -0.60 6.83 -6.74
CA ASP A 176 -1.39 8.06 -6.65
C ASP A 176 -0.66 9.30 -7.20
N GLY A 177 0.56 9.12 -7.74
CA GLY A 177 1.40 10.20 -8.28
C GLY A 177 1.93 11.15 -7.21
N ARG A 178 1.71 10.86 -5.92
CA ARG A 178 2.16 11.66 -4.78
C ARG A 178 3.52 11.22 -4.24
N ARG A 179 4.34 10.57 -5.05
CA ARG A 179 5.75 10.36 -4.69
C ARG A 179 6.41 11.74 -4.51
N GLY A 180 6.54 12.19 -3.26
CA GLY A 180 6.94 13.56 -2.89
C GLY A 180 5.82 14.60 -2.63
N ALA A 181 4.55 14.21 -2.48
CA ALA A 181 3.48 15.14 -2.06
C ALA A 181 3.09 14.92 -0.57
N SER A 182 2.75 16.02 0.09
CA SER A 182 2.43 16.09 1.51
C SER A 182 1.22 15.22 1.90
N LEU A 183 1.25 14.68 3.14
CA LEU A 183 0.14 13.97 3.76
C LEU A 183 -1.18 14.74 3.54
N PRO A 184 -2.29 14.07 3.14
CA PRO A 184 -3.59 14.72 3.11
C PRO A 184 -4.00 15.08 4.55
N MET A 185 -3.70 16.31 4.97
CA MET A 185 -4.05 16.88 6.28
C MET A 185 -5.58 16.95 6.51
N ALA A 186 -6.40 16.76 5.48
CA ALA A 186 -7.84 16.93 5.52
C ALA A 186 -8.60 15.82 6.27
N SER A 187 -7.96 14.69 6.62
CA SER A 187 -8.61 13.54 7.26
C SER A 187 -8.11 13.24 8.68
N PHE A 188 -7.14 14.01 9.21
CA PHE A 188 -6.60 13.75 10.55
C PHE A 188 -7.26 14.65 11.60
N PRO A 189 -7.89 14.09 12.66
CA PRO A 189 -8.34 14.89 13.79
C PRO A 189 -7.11 15.45 14.51
N VAL A 190 -6.86 16.76 14.36
CA VAL A 190 -5.78 17.43 15.09
C VAL A 190 -6.28 17.77 16.49
N PRO A 191 -5.62 17.29 17.57
CA PRO A 191 -5.95 17.74 18.92
C PRO A 191 -5.70 19.25 19.06
N LYS A 192 -6.62 19.98 19.71
CA LYS A 192 -6.43 21.40 20.03
C LYS A 192 -5.28 21.55 21.05
N LEU A 193 -4.07 21.82 20.57
CA LEU A 193 -2.91 22.14 21.42
C LEU A 193 -3.07 23.54 22.03
N THR A 194 -3.26 23.59 23.36
CA THR A 194 -3.11 24.82 24.15
C THR A 194 -1.62 25.15 24.26
N GLY A 195 -1.23 26.34 23.80
CA GLY A 195 0.16 26.70 23.49
C GLY A 195 1.17 26.52 24.63
N LEU A 196 2.24 25.77 24.34
CA LEU A 196 3.50 25.88 25.06
C LEU A 196 4.32 27.02 24.47
N ARG A 197 4.63 28.02 25.30
CA ARG A 197 5.56 29.10 24.97
C ARG A 197 6.99 28.54 24.99
N SER A 198 7.65 28.50 23.84
CA SER A 198 9.03 28.02 23.69
C SER A 198 10.04 29.01 24.28
N THR A 199 10.93 28.51 25.13
CA THR A 199 12.11 29.19 25.68
C THR A 199 13.21 29.27 24.61
N ARG A 200 13.15 30.28 23.74
CA ARG A 200 14.02 30.45 22.54
C ARG A 200 15.50 30.77 22.81
N SER A 201 15.99 30.69 24.06
CA SER A 201 17.25 31.35 24.43
C SER A 201 18.50 30.48 24.42
N LEU A 202 18.41 29.14 24.53
CA LEU A 202 19.57 28.25 24.68
C LEU A 202 19.94 27.45 23.42
N ASP A 203 19.02 27.33 22.45
CA ASP A 203 19.25 26.59 21.20
C ASP A 203 20.20 27.28 20.21
N ARG A 204 20.45 28.57 20.40
CA ARG A 204 21.28 29.38 19.48
C ARG A 204 22.78 29.03 19.50
N LEU A 205 23.21 28.16 20.41
CA LEU A 205 24.63 27.88 20.65
C LEU A 205 25.11 26.57 19.99
N GLN A 206 24.22 25.65 19.66
CA GLN A 206 24.61 24.37 19.07
C GLN A 206 24.60 24.44 17.54
N PRO A 207 25.57 23.80 16.85
CA PRO A 207 25.57 23.71 15.40
C PRO A 207 24.37 22.90 14.90
N CYS A 208 23.94 23.15 13.67
CA CYS A 208 22.83 22.43 13.04
C CYS A 208 23.07 20.92 13.08
N GLN A 209 22.14 20.20 13.73
CA GLN A 209 22.24 18.76 13.86
C GLN A 209 20.85 18.11 13.93
N ARG A 210 20.86 16.79 13.80
CA ARG A 210 19.66 15.96 13.85
C ARG A 210 19.37 15.54 15.28
N HIS A 211 18.13 15.72 15.72
CA HIS A 211 17.67 15.37 17.04
C HIS A 211 16.56 14.30 16.98
N PRO A 212 16.49 13.39 17.97
CA PRO A 212 15.42 12.40 18.03
C PRO A 212 14.05 13.09 18.21
N LEU A 213 13.04 12.55 17.53
CA LEU A 213 11.64 12.93 17.66
C LEU A 213 10.80 11.67 17.45
N SER A 214 10.41 11.04 18.56
CA SER A 214 9.56 9.86 18.51
C SER A 214 8.11 10.29 18.27
N VAL A 215 7.47 9.69 17.27
CA VAL A 215 6.04 9.82 16.99
C VAL A 215 5.40 8.51 17.43
N ASP A 216 4.55 8.57 18.45
CA ASP A 216 3.74 7.45 18.90
C ASP A 216 2.31 7.61 18.36
N PHE A 217 1.83 6.61 17.60
CA PHE A 217 0.49 6.67 17.01
C PHE A 217 -0.62 6.50 18.03
N GLU A 218 -0.35 5.95 19.21
CA GLU A 218 -1.31 5.94 20.31
C GLU A 218 -1.49 7.34 20.91
N GLU A 219 -0.38 8.06 21.14
CA GLU A 219 -0.41 9.42 21.71
C GLU A 219 -1.15 10.43 20.83
N ILE A 220 -1.03 10.30 19.50
CA ILE A 220 -1.74 11.17 18.54
C ILE A 220 -3.13 10.64 18.16
N GLY A 221 -3.58 9.52 18.74
CA GLY A 221 -4.93 8.98 18.56
C GLY A 221 -5.16 8.24 17.25
N TRP A 222 -4.10 7.71 16.62
CA TRP A 222 -4.15 7.00 15.34
C TRP A 222 -4.06 5.48 15.47
N SER A 223 -3.85 4.97 16.68
CA SER A 223 -3.75 3.52 16.98
C SER A 223 -5.01 2.72 16.63
N GLY A 224 -6.17 3.36 16.49
CA GLY A 224 -7.44 2.72 16.14
C GLY A 224 -7.53 2.24 14.69
N TRP A 225 -6.77 2.83 13.77
CA TRP A 225 -6.82 2.50 12.34
C TRP A 225 -5.46 2.05 11.79
N ILE A 226 -4.34 2.45 12.41
CA ILE A 226 -3.00 1.97 12.05
C ILE A 226 -2.73 0.59 12.68
N ILE A 227 -2.40 -0.38 11.83
CA ILE A 227 -2.00 -1.73 12.22
C ILE A 227 -0.51 -1.76 12.54
N SER A 228 0.34 -1.18 11.68
CA SER A 228 1.80 -1.18 11.83
C SER A 228 2.47 -0.05 11.05
N PRO A 229 3.58 0.54 11.54
CA PRO A 229 4.16 0.35 12.88
C PRO A 229 3.29 1.01 13.97
N ARG A 230 3.65 0.85 15.25
CA ARG A 230 2.96 1.54 16.37
C ARG A 230 3.44 2.98 16.58
N GLY A 231 4.61 3.29 16.04
CA GLY A 231 5.23 4.60 16.09
C GLY A 231 6.54 4.53 15.30
N TYR A 232 7.17 5.68 15.11
CA TYR A 232 8.45 5.77 14.42
C TYR A 232 9.23 7.00 14.89
N ASN A 233 10.55 7.01 14.71
CA ASN A 233 11.36 8.18 14.99
C ASN A 233 11.44 9.06 13.74
N ALA A 234 10.66 10.14 13.70
CA ALA A 234 10.67 11.11 12.62
C ALA A 234 12.00 11.88 12.57
N TYR A 235 12.64 12.07 13.72
CA TYR A 235 13.72 13.02 13.93
C TYR A 235 13.34 14.45 13.53
N HIS A 236 14.12 15.43 13.95
CA HIS A 236 13.97 16.80 13.49
C HIS A 236 15.31 17.52 13.47
N CYS A 237 15.37 18.58 12.66
CA CYS A 237 16.57 19.41 12.54
C CYS A 237 16.48 20.61 13.47
N LYS A 238 17.55 20.84 14.23
CA LYS A 238 17.62 21.92 15.21
C LYS A 238 19.07 22.39 15.38
N GLY A 239 19.23 23.66 15.71
CA GLY A 239 20.53 24.29 15.91
C GLY A 239 20.69 25.54 15.06
N SER A 240 21.91 26.06 15.06
CA SER A 240 22.29 27.30 14.38
C SER A 240 23.21 27.02 13.20
N CYS A 241 23.16 27.92 12.21
CA CYS A 241 24.03 27.92 11.03
C CYS A 241 24.93 29.17 11.03
N PRO A 242 25.88 29.30 11.98
CA PRO A 242 26.74 30.47 12.08
C PRO A 242 27.87 30.43 11.04
N PHE A 243 28.30 31.60 10.58
CA PHE A 243 29.52 31.70 9.77
C PHE A 243 30.78 31.50 10.64
N PRO A 244 31.81 30.75 10.18
CA PRO A 244 31.86 29.99 8.93
C PRO A 244 31.11 28.65 9.01
N LEU A 245 30.41 28.29 7.93
CA LEU A 245 29.74 26.99 7.82
C LEU A 245 30.79 25.90 7.55
N GLY A 246 30.97 24.99 8.51
CA GLY A 246 31.77 23.77 8.32
C GLY A 246 31.07 22.73 7.45
N GLU A 247 31.85 21.84 6.81
CA GLU A 247 31.35 20.77 5.92
C GLU A 247 30.34 19.83 6.61
N ASN A 248 30.48 19.62 7.91
CA ASN A 248 29.57 18.79 8.70
C ASN A 248 28.12 19.34 8.71
N MET A 249 27.93 20.63 8.41
CA MET A 249 26.63 21.27 8.29
C MET A 249 26.08 21.28 6.86
N ARG A 250 26.77 20.62 5.91
CA ARG A 250 26.36 20.40 4.51
C ARG A 250 25.74 21.63 3.84
N PRO A 251 26.40 22.79 3.87
CA PRO A 251 25.81 23.99 3.34
C PRO A 251 25.74 23.94 1.81
N THR A 252 24.68 24.52 1.24
CA THR A 252 24.70 24.86 -0.18
C THR A 252 25.65 26.03 -0.44
N ASN A 253 26.05 26.22 -1.69
CA ASN A 253 26.79 27.43 -2.08
C ASN A 253 26.00 28.71 -1.75
N HIS A 254 24.67 28.67 -1.93
CA HIS A 254 23.79 29.80 -1.58
C HIS A 254 23.81 30.08 -0.07
N ALA A 255 23.64 29.05 0.76
CA ALA A 255 23.69 29.16 2.21
C ALA A 255 25.05 29.68 2.71
N THR A 256 26.14 29.27 2.06
CA THR A 256 27.49 29.76 2.37
C THR A 256 27.59 31.27 2.11
N VAL A 257 27.18 31.74 0.93
CA VAL A 257 27.17 33.18 0.60
C VAL A 257 26.25 33.95 1.55
N GLN A 258 25.04 33.43 1.80
CA GLN A 258 24.08 34.04 2.72
C GLN A 258 24.65 34.17 4.14
N SER A 259 25.37 33.15 4.62
CA SER A 259 26.02 33.19 5.94
C SER A 259 27.08 34.30 6.03
N ILE A 260 27.84 34.54 4.96
CA ILE A 260 28.83 35.64 4.87
C ILE A 260 28.13 36.99 4.89
N ILE A 261 27.12 37.19 4.03
CA ILE A 261 26.36 38.46 3.96
C ILE A 261 25.72 38.80 5.31
N ASN A 262 25.12 37.81 5.97
CA ASN A 262 24.52 37.97 7.29
C ASN A 262 25.58 38.24 8.38
N ALA A 263 26.71 37.53 8.39
CA ALA A 263 27.75 37.70 9.39
C ALA A 263 28.48 39.05 9.30
N LEU A 264 28.73 39.52 8.07
CA LEU A 264 29.37 40.80 7.79
C LEU A 264 28.37 41.97 7.74
N LYS A 265 27.07 41.71 7.91
CA LYS A 265 25.97 42.69 7.84
C LYS A 265 26.02 43.56 6.58
N LEU A 266 26.34 42.94 5.45
CA LEU A 266 26.53 43.65 4.17
C LEU A 266 25.21 44.06 3.51
N SER A 267 24.10 43.45 3.89
CA SER A 267 22.76 43.80 3.42
C SER A 267 21.77 43.68 4.57
N GLU A 268 20.88 44.65 4.70
CA GLU A 268 19.80 44.61 5.69
C GLU A 268 18.74 43.58 5.28
N GLY A 269 18.19 42.87 6.26
CA GLY A 269 17.12 41.88 6.05
C GLY A 269 17.58 40.47 5.66
N VAL A 270 18.87 40.25 5.38
CA VAL A 270 19.41 38.90 5.14
C VAL A 270 19.67 38.21 6.48
N SER A 271 18.94 37.14 6.77
CA SER A 271 19.13 36.32 7.98
C SER A 271 20.15 35.19 7.77
N SER A 272 20.57 34.56 8.87
CA SER A 272 21.35 33.31 8.80
C SER A 272 20.57 32.20 8.07
N PRO A 273 21.26 31.26 7.39
CA PRO A 273 20.64 30.06 6.83
C PRO A 273 19.86 29.24 7.87
N CYS A 274 18.93 28.42 7.40
CA CYS A 274 18.06 27.62 8.26
C CYS A 274 18.60 26.19 8.42
N CYS A 275 18.50 25.64 9.63
CA CYS A 275 18.80 24.24 9.88
C CYS A 275 17.57 23.38 9.52
N VAL A 276 17.63 22.70 8.37
CA VAL A 276 16.50 21.94 7.82
C VAL A 276 16.94 20.53 7.39
N PRO A 277 16.01 19.59 7.17
CA PRO A 277 16.34 18.28 6.62
C PRO A 277 16.97 18.40 5.23
N ASP A 278 18.14 17.80 5.08
CA ASP A 278 18.91 17.72 3.83
C ASP A 278 18.58 16.42 3.07
N LYS A 279 18.39 15.33 3.83
CA LYS A 279 17.95 14.04 3.29
C LYS A 279 16.76 13.55 4.11
N LEU A 280 15.74 13.09 3.40
CA LEU A 280 14.52 12.54 3.99
C LEU A 280 14.35 11.08 3.56
N TYR A 281 13.69 10.29 4.42
CA TYR A 281 13.36 8.90 4.16
C TYR A 281 11.86 8.65 4.28
N SER A 282 11.37 7.73 3.46
CA SER A 282 9.98 7.30 3.44
C SER A 282 9.69 6.26 4.52
N ILE A 283 8.43 6.18 4.94
CA ILE A 283 7.91 5.10 5.78
C ILE A 283 6.77 4.38 5.07
N ASN A 284 6.54 3.12 5.42
CA ASN A 284 5.36 2.37 5.03
C ASN A 284 4.43 2.27 6.23
N LEU A 285 3.13 2.49 5.99
CA LEU A 285 2.07 2.27 6.96
C LEU A 285 1.15 1.16 6.47
N LEU A 286 0.85 0.21 7.35
CA LEU A 286 -0.19 -0.79 7.19
C LEU A 286 -1.39 -0.37 8.05
N TYR A 287 -2.56 -0.16 7.46
CA TYR A 287 -3.73 0.38 8.15
C TYR A 287 -5.05 -0.10 7.53
N PHE A 288 -6.17 0.18 8.18
CA PHE A 288 -7.52 -0.02 7.64
C PHE A 288 -8.05 1.29 7.04
N ASP A 289 -8.59 1.23 5.82
CA ASP A 289 -9.34 2.37 5.26
C ASP A 289 -10.77 2.47 5.83
N ASP A 290 -11.53 3.48 5.40
CA ASP A 290 -12.91 3.71 5.86
C ASP A 290 -13.87 2.56 5.51
N ASP A 291 -13.51 1.73 4.52
CA ASP A 291 -14.25 0.55 4.08
C ASP A 291 -13.75 -0.75 4.74
N GLU A 292 -12.91 -0.65 5.79
CA GLU A 292 -12.22 -1.74 6.51
C GLU A 292 -11.31 -2.61 5.63
N ASN A 293 -10.89 -2.12 4.46
CA ASN A 293 -9.89 -2.80 3.65
C ASN A 293 -8.49 -2.58 4.22
N VAL A 294 -7.64 -3.60 4.08
CA VAL A 294 -6.23 -3.48 4.50
C VAL A 294 -5.45 -2.75 3.42
N VAL A 295 -4.81 -1.64 3.80
CA VAL A 295 -4.01 -0.76 2.93
C VAL A 295 -2.57 -0.70 3.43
N LEU A 296 -1.63 -0.83 2.50
CA LEU A 296 -0.19 -0.68 2.72
C LEU A 296 0.21 0.48 1.86
N LYS A 297 0.66 1.57 2.46
CA LYS A 297 1.00 2.79 1.75
C LYS A 297 2.36 3.30 2.16
N GLN A 298 3.16 3.66 1.17
CA GLN A 298 4.40 4.39 1.36
C GLN A 298 4.10 5.89 1.42
N TYR A 299 4.64 6.54 2.45
CA TYR A 299 4.63 7.99 2.62
C TYR A 299 6.07 8.50 2.58
N ASP A 300 6.33 9.36 1.60
CA ASP A 300 7.64 9.96 1.43
C ASP A 300 7.86 11.10 2.41
N ASP A 301 9.14 11.44 2.62
CA ASP A 301 9.57 12.60 3.40
C ASP A 301 9.15 12.63 4.88
N MET A 302 8.97 11.44 5.47
CA MET A 302 8.46 11.30 6.84
C MET A 302 9.55 11.28 7.91
N VAL A 303 10.80 10.95 7.56
CA VAL A 303 11.92 10.80 8.49
C VAL A 303 13.11 11.66 8.05
N ALA A 304 13.57 12.57 8.91
CA ALA A 304 14.81 13.31 8.67
C ALA A 304 16.02 12.36 8.80
N GLY A 305 16.66 12.06 7.68
CA GLY A 305 17.88 11.24 7.62
C GLY A 305 19.14 12.03 7.97
N SER A 306 19.22 13.28 7.52
CA SER A 306 20.29 14.23 7.86
C SER A 306 19.79 15.67 7.85
N CYS A 307 20.53 16.54 8.54
CA CYS A 307 20.26 17.98 8.58
C CYS A 307 21.39 18.73 7.90
N GLY A 308 21.04 19.87 7.31
CA GLY A 308 21.97 20.79 6.67
C GLY A 308 21.55 22.25 6.84
N CYS A 309 22.46 23.15 6.51
CA CYS A 309 22.24 24.58 6.49
C CYS A 309 21.92 25.04 5.06
N HIS A 310 20.65 25.38 4.81
CA HIS A 310 20.16 25.77 3.48
C HIS A 310 19.61 27.19 3.48
#